data_AF-A0A832IWG8-F1
#
_entry.id   AF-A0A832IWG8-F1
#
_cell.length_a   1.000
_cell.length_b   1.000
_cell.length_c   1.000
_cell.angle_alpha   90.00
_cell.angle_beta   90.00
_cell.angle_gamma   90.00
#
_symmetry.space_group_name_H-M   'P 1'
#
loop_
_entity.id
_entity.type
_entity.pdbx_description
1 polymer ?
#
loop_
_entity_poly.entity_id
_entity_poly.type
_entity_poly.pdbx_seq_one_letter_code
_entity_poly.pdbx_strand_id
1 'polypeptide(L)'
;MKKNYENTGRLVENFTQIEHYRPIIEKDNFQKDEPHWRRISKNTITLFQVLIDQDLNDLTRLLEHYPKYIEWVCEHFRYAYSYSENSADIVAASKLLTMGEPYFSKQFVRNVVRKLPKLDEWDLEKIKDFSKQLYEENAHWHPIIVNHYYDALLLYTKDKQLHPLQRIALTNQIKGIRDEHTYDYNAQDRDAVLDIPYMI
;
A
#
# COMPACT_ATOMS: atom_id res chain seq x y z
N MET A 1 24.58 -36.87 16.68
CA MET A 1 24.11 -37.22 15.32
C MET A 1 22.80 -36.43 15.12
N LYS A 2 22.75 -35.36 14.31
CA LYS A 2 22.51 -35.34 12.83
C LYS A 2 21.37 -36.31 12.45
N LYS A 3 20.33 -35.96 11.70
CA LYS A 3 19.85 -34.74 11.02
C LYS A 3 18.48 -35.14 10.39
N ASN A 4 17.73 -34.16 9.89
CA ASN A 4 16.73 -34.26 8.81
C ASN A 4 15.24 -34.45 9.19
N TYR A 5 14.57 -33.32 9.41
CA TYR A 5 13.38 -33.00 8.63
C TYR A 5 13.61 -31.64 7.96
N GLU A 6 14.44 -31.64 6.91
CA GLU A 6 14.54 -30.54 5.96
C GLU A 6 13.47 -30.77 4.87
N ASN A 7 12.77 -29.69 4.49
CA ASN A 7 12.00 -29.52 3.25
C ASN A 7 10.63 -30.21 3.10
N THR A 8 9.61 -29.75 3.83
CA THR A 8 8.22 -29.84 3.32
C THR A 8 7.29 -28.68 3.75
N GLY A 9 7.80 -27.71 4.50
CA GLY A 9 6.97 -26.69 5.18
C GLY A 9 6.91 -25.29 4.55
N ARG A 10 7.17 -25.11 3.25
CA ARG A 10 7.22 -23.75 2.65
C ARG A 10 6.44 -23.52 1.35
N LEU A 11 5.64 -24.48 0.89
CA LEU A 11 4.88 -24.34 -0.35
C LEU A 11 3.35 -24.50 -0.19
N VAL A 12 2.86 -24.79 1.03
CA VAL A 12 1.44 -25.15 1.26
C VAL A 12 0.62 -24.03 1.91
N GLU A 13 1.21 -22.90 2.33
CA GLU A 13 0.47 -21.84 3.04
C GLU A 13 -0.11 -20.71 2.17
N ASN A 14 0.11 -20.69 0.84
CA ASN A 14 -0.35 -19.57 -0.01
C ASN A 14 -1.63 -19.85 -0.84
N PHE A 15 -1.97 -21.12 -1.14
CA PHE A 15 -3.13 -21.42 -1.99
C PHE A 15 -4.46 -21.42 -1.21
N THR A 16 -4.44 -21.67 0.09
CA THR A 16 -5.66 -21.89 0.88
C THR A 16 -6.44 -20.61 1.20
N GLN A 17 -5.80 -19.44 1.22
CA GLN A 17 -6.45 -18.19 1.63
C GLN A 17 -7.30 -17.56 0.52
N ILE A 18 -6.85 -17.61 -0.73
CA ILE A 18 -7.54 -16.95 -1.86
C ILE A 18 -8.79 -17.71 -2.30
N GLU A 19 -8.80 -19.04 -2.13
CA GLU A 19 -9.94 -19.88 -2.45
C GLU A 19 -11.21 -19.51 -1.68
N HIS A 20 -11.07 -18.91 -0.48
CA HIS A 20 -12.21 -18.41 0.28
C HIS A 20 -12.91 -17.23 -0.39
N TYR A 21 -12.20 -16.45 -1.22
CA TYR A 21 -12.76 -15.32 -1.97
C TYR A 21 -13.30 -15.72 -3.35
N ARG A 22 -12.88 -16.88 -3.86
CA ARG A 22 -13.29 -17.40 -5.17
C ARG A 22 -14.82 -17.40 -5.39
N PRO A 23 -15.67 -17.85 -4.43
CA PRO A 23 -17.12 -17.85 -4.62
C PRO A 23 -17.76 -16.46 -4.71
N ILE A 24 -17.04 -15.41 -4.31
CA ILE A 24 -17.47 -14.01 -4.42
C ILE A 24 -17.04 -13.48 -5.79
N ILE A 25 -15.76 -13.65 -6.12
CA ILE A 25 -15.09 -13.07 -7.28
C ILE A 25 -15.52 -13.73 -8.61
N GLU A 26 -15.73 -15.05 -8.63
CA GLU A 26 -16.12 -15.77 -9.87
C GLU A 26 -17.58 -15.50 -10.30
N LYS A 27 -18.38 -14.83 -9.46
CA LYS A 27 -19.76 -14.45 -9.79
C LYS A 27 -19.82 -13.17 -10.64
N ASP A 28 -18.75 -12.40 -10.73
CA ASP A 28 -18.72 -11.17 -11.51
C ASP A 28 -18.62 -11.46 -13.00
N ASN A 29 -19.56 -10.92 -13.77
CA ASN A 29 -19.56 -11.06 -15.23
C ASN A 29 -19.09 -9.75 -15.89
N PHE A 30 -17.87 -9.76 -16.41
CA PHE A 30 -17.28 -8.61 -17.10
C PHE A 30 -17.82 -8.53 -18.53
N GLN A 31 -18.91 -7.78 -18.72
CA GLN A 31 -19.41 -7.48 -20.05
C GLN A 31 -18.63 -6.32 -20.68
N LYS A 32 -18.20 -6.50 -21.93
CA LYS A 32 -17.27 -5.61 -22.64
C LYS A 32 -17.82 -4.19 -22.87
N ASP A 33 -19.15 -4.06 -22.91
CA ASP A 33 -19.85 -2.84 -23.32
C ASP A 33 -20.50 -2.07 -22.16
N GLU A 34 -20.41 -2.57 -20.92
CA GLU A 34 -20.95 -1.84 -19.77
C GLU A 34 -19.96 -0.79 -19.24
N PRO A 35 -20.42 0.36 -18.73
CA PRO A 35 -19.57 1.30 -18.00
C PRO A 35 -18.83 0.55 -16.90
N HIS A 36 -17.57 0.93 -16.62
CA HIS A 36 -16.72 0.23 -15.65
C HIS A 36 -17.56 -0.12 -14.41
N TRP A 37 -18.15 0.85 -13.70
CA TRP A 37 -18.95 0.70 -12.47
C TRP A 37 -20.09 -0.36 -12.45
N ARG A 38 -20.55 -0.92 -13.57
CA ARG A 38 -21.54 -2.03 -13.60
C ARG A 38 -20.95 -3.44 -13.61
N ARG A 39 -19.64 -3.60 -13.86
CA ARG A 39 -19.04 -4.91 -14.14
C ARG A 39 -18.69 -5.75 -12.90
N ILE A 40 -18.86 -5.23 -11.69
CA ILE A 40 -18.60 -5.93 -10.43
C ILE A 40 -19.81 -5.94 -9.51
N SER A 41 -20.02 -7.08 -8.86
CA SER A 41 -21.10 -7.27 -7.90
C SER A 41 -20.85 -6.44 -6.63
N LYS A 42 -21.94 -6.12 -5.93
CA LYS A 42 -21.87 -5.47 -4.61
C LYS A 42 -21.01 -6.26 -3.62
N ASN A 43 -21.05 -7.60 -3.70
CA ASN A 43 -20.28 -8.45 -2.81
C ASN A 43 -18.77 -8.30 -3.05
N THR A 44 -18.34 -8.19 -4.31
CA THR A 44 -16.94 -7.93 -4.67
C THR A 44 -16.49 -6.54 -4.22
N ILE A 45 -17.35 -5.52 -4.41
CA ILE A 45 -17.07 -4.16 -3.91
C ILE A 45 -16.89 -4.18 -2.39
N THR A 46 -17.81 -4.80 -1.64
CA THR A 46 -17.71 -4.93 -0.18
C THR A 46 -16.46 -5.71 0.24
N LEU A 47 -16.12 -6.78 -0.48
CA LEU A 47 -14.88 -7.53 -0.23
C LEU A 47 -13.65 -6.63 -0.37
N PHE A 48 -13.55 -5.87 -1.47
CA PHE A 48 -12.43 -4.96 -1.65
C PHE A 48 -12.40 -3.86 -0.59
N GLN A 49 -13.53 -3.28 -0.20
CA GLN A 49 -13.58 -2.32 0.89
C GLN A 49 -13.02 -2.90 2.19
N VAL A 50 -13.46 -4.10 2.57
CA VAL A 50 -12.96 -4.79 3.78
C VAL A 50 -11.47 -5.06 3.69
N LEU A 51 -10.98 -5.57 2.55
CA LEU A 51 -9.55 -5.88 2.37
C LEU A 51 -8.69 -4.60 2.34
N ILE A 52 -9.16 -3.55 1.67
CA ILE A 52 -8.49 -2.23 1.69
C ILE A 52 -8.40 -1.71 3.13
N ASP A 53 -9.45 -1.90 3.93
CA ASP A 53 -9.51 -1.43 5.31
C ASP A 53 -8.76 -2.28 6.34
N GLN A 54 -8.66 -3.58 6.13
CA GLN A 54 -8.19 -4.50 7.15
C GLN A 54 -6.92 -5.26 6.77
N ASP A 55 -6.78 -5.66 5.50
CA ASP A 55 -5.71 -6.54 5.08
C ASP A 55 -5.29 -6.29 3.62
N LEU A 56 -4.36 -5.33 3.46
CA LEU A 56 -3.82 -5.01 2.15
C LEU A 56 -2.95 -6.16 1.58
N ASN A 57 -2.40 -7.03 2.43
CA ASN A 57 -1.62 -8.18 1.96
C ASN A 57 -2.53 -9.13 1.19
N ASP A 58 -3.66 -9.51 1.78
CA ASP A 58 -4.62 -10.39 1.12
C ASP A 58 -5.24 -9.73 -0.12
N LEU A 59 -5.47 -8.41 -0.11
CA LEU A 59 -5.86 -7.69 -1.33
C LEU A 59 -4.84 -7.87 -2.45
N THR A 60 -3.55 -7.64 -2.18
CA THR A 60 -2.52 -7.72 -3.22
C THR A 60 -2.36 -9.13 -3.77
N ARG A 61 -2.45 -10.15 -2.91
CA ARG A 61 -2.42 -11.56 -3.33
C ARG A 61 -3.62 -11.91 -4.21
N LEU A 62 -4.82 -11.41 -3.85
CA LEU A 62 -6.02 -11.59 -4.66
C LEU A 62 -5.86 -10.95 -6.04
N LEU A 63 -5.28 -9.74 -6.11
CA LEU A 63 -5.04 -9.03 -7.37
C LEU A 63 -4.00 -9.72 -8.26
N GLU A 64 -2.99 -10.37 -7.70
CA GLU A 64 -2.06 -11.20 -8.48
C GLU A 64 -2.78 -12.37 -9.18
N HIS A 65 -3.74 -12.99 -8.49
CA HIS A 65 -4.49 -14.12 -9.02
C HIS A 65 -5.60 -13.67 -9.98
N TYR A 66 -6.16 -12.48 -9.75
CA TYR A 66 -7.22 -11.89 -10.56
C TYR A 66 -6.87 -10.46 -11.00
N PRO A 67 -5.90 -10.29 -11.93
CA PRO A 67 -5.38 -8.97 -12.31
C PRO A 67 -6.43 -8.06 -12.99
N LYS A 68 -7.51 -8.64 -13.51
CA LYS A 68 -8.65 -7.88 -14.08
C LYS A 68 -9.33 -6.91 -13.09
N TYR A 69 -9.07 -7.05 -11.78
CA TYR A 69 -9.60 -6.16 -10.74
C TYR A 69 -8.64 -5.05 -10.31
N ILE A 70 -7.42 -4.98 -10.86
CA ILE A 70 -6.43 -3.98 -10.43
C ILE A 70 -6.95 -2.55 -10.66
N GLU A 71 -7.41 -2.25 -11.88
CA GLU A 71 -8.01 -0.95 -12.24
C GLU A 71 -9.12 -0.56 -11.26
N TRP A 72 -9.93 -1.53 -10.86
CA TRP A 72 -11.05 -1.34 -9.96
C TRP A 72 -10.65 -0.98 -8.55
N VAL A 73 -9.65 -1.66 -8.03
CA VAL A 73 -9.10 -1.36 -6.71
C VAL A 73 -8.45 0.01 -6.73
N CYS A 74 -7.74 0.37 -7.80
CA CYS A 74 -7.16 1.70 -7.97
C CYS A 74 -8.23 2.81 -7.97
N GLU A 75 -9.33 2.62 -8.71
CA GLU A 75 -10.47 3.55 -8.68
C GLU A 75 -11.14 3.58 -7.30
N HIS A 76 -11.33 2.45 -6.61
CA HIS A 76 -11.87 2.48 -5.24
C HIS A 76 -10.99 3.29 -4.29
N PHE A 77 -9.67 3.11 -4.37
CA PHE A 77 -8.72 3.91 -3.58
C PHE A 77 -8.79 5.40 -3.94
N ARG A 78 -9.05 5.75 -5.20
CA ARG A 78 -9.25 7.14 -5.64
C ARG A 78 -10.41 7.79 -4.88
N TYR A 79 -11.48 7.04 -4.64
CA TYR A 79 -12.70 7.58 -4.06
C TYR A 79 -12.85 7.37 -2.56
N ALA A 80 -12.11 6.46 -1.95
CA ALA A 80 -12.24 6.25 -0.52
C ALA A 80 -11.64 7.42 0.27
N TYR A 81 -12.52 8.14 0.98
CA TYR A 81 -12.19 9.34 1.77
C TYR A 81 -12.05 9.05 3.27
N SER A 82 -12.54 7.89 3.73
CA SER A 82 -12.47 7.45 5.12
C SER A 82 -12.02 5.99 5.15
N TYR A 83 -10.80 5.76 5.60
CA TYR A 83 -10.32 4.42 5.92
C TYR A 83 -10.34 4.22 7.43
N SER A 84 -10.35 2.95 7.84
CA SER A 84 -10.09 2.56 9.22
C SER A 84 -8.77 3.14 9.75
N GLU A 85 -8.59 3.18 11.07
CA GLU A 85 -7.33 3.57 11.73
C GLU A 85 -6.18 2.56 11.48
N ASN A 86 -6.46 1.43 10.81
CA ASN A 86 -5.46 0.41 10.55
C ASN A 86 -4.49 0.88 9.47
N SER A 87 -3.20 0.92 9.85
CA SER A 87 -2.12 1.19 8.90
C SER A 87 -1.89 0.00 7.98
N ALA A 88 -1.61 0.27 6.71
CA ALA A 88 -1.26 -0.72 5.72
C ALA A 88 0.17 -1.24 5.92
N ASP A 89 0.39 -2.49 5.55
CA ASP A 89 1.75 -3.04 5.41
C ASP A 89 2.50 -2.37 4.25
N ILE A 90 3.78 -2.05 4.47
CA ILE A 90 4.62 -1.29 3.53
C ILE A 90 4.91 -2.10 2.26
N VAL A 91 5.09 -3.41 2.39
CA VAL A 91 5.36 -4.31 1.27
C VAL A 91 4.09 -4.48 0.43
N ALA A 92 2.94 -4.67 1.08
CA ALA A 92 1.64 -4.72 0.39
C ALA A 92 1.34 -3.40 -0.35
N ALA A 93 1.55 -2.26 0.30
CA ALA A 93 1.36 -0.96 -0.32
C ALA A 93 2.30 -0.75 -1.51
N SER A 94 3.57 -1.16 -1.39
CA SER A 94 4.54 -1.11 -2.50
C SER A 94 4.06 -1.92 -3.68
N LYS A 95 3.61 -3.15 -3.42
CA LYS A 95 3.11 -4.07 -4.43
C LYS A 95 1.85 -3.56 -5.11
N LEU A 96 0.93 -2.97 -4.35
CA LEU A 96 -0.27 -2.35 -4.90
C LEU A 96 0.08 -1.18 -5.83
N LEU A 97 1.05 -0.33 -5.44
CA LEU A 97 1.51 0.75 -6.31
C LEU A 97 2.12 0.20 -7.59
N THR A 98 2.98 -0.82 -7.53
CA THR A 98 3.55 -1.45 -8.74
C THR A 98 2.48 -2.02 -9.65
N MET A 99 1.51 -2.77 -9.11
CA MET A 99 0.40 -3.31 -9.91
C MET A 99 -0.46 -2.20 -10.51
N GLY A 100 -0.65 -1.11 -9.78
CA GLY A 100 -1.50 0.02 -10.13
C GLY A 100 -0.87 1.05 -11.07
N GLU A 101 0.43 0.95 -11.41
CA GLU A 101 1.15 1.92 -12.27
C GLU A 101 0.38 2.34 -13.53
N PRO A 102 -0.25 1.42 -14.30
CA PRO A 102 -1.03 1.80 -15.48
C PRO A 102 -2.28 2.66 -15.19
N TYR A 103 -2.71 2.72 -13.93
CA TYR A 103 -3.95 3.33 -13.45
C TYR A 103 -3.69 4.46 -12.44
N PHE A 104 -2.47 4.99 -12.39
CA PHE A 104 -2.12 6.06 -11.45
C PHE A 104 -3.00 7.30 -11.65
N SER A 105 -3.71 7.64 -10.58
CA SER A 105 -4.25 8.97 -10.34
C SER A 105 -3.57 9.58 -9.12
N LYS A 106 -3.47 10.92 -9.05
CA LYS A 106 -2.89 11.59 -7.86
C LYS A 106 -3.61 11.17 -6.59
N GLN A 107 -4.94 11.07 -6.64
CA GLN A 107 -5.75 10.72 -5.49
C GLN A 107 -5.60 9.24 -5.07
N PHE A 108 -5.47 8.31 -6.03
CA PHE A 108 -5.12 6.90 -5.75
C PHE A 108 -3.82 6.81 -4.95
N VAL A 109 -2.72 7.34 -5.51
CA VAL A 109 -1.40 7.27 -4.89
C VAL A 109 -1.40 7.92 -3.51
N ARG A 110 -2.00 9.12 -3.40
CA ARG A 110 -2.15 9.84 -2.13
C ARG A 110 -2.89 9.03 -1.08
N ASN A 111 -3.96 8.33 -1.46
CA ASN A 111 -4.75 7.53 -0.53
C ASN A 111 -4.04 6.26 -0.10
N VAL A 112 -3.25 5.61 -0.97
CA VAL A 112 -2.36 4.52 -0.57
C VAL A 112 -1.32 5.01 0.43
N VAL A 113 -0.64 6.12 0.15
CA VAL A 113 0.37 6.71 1.04
C VAL A 113 -0.23 7.10 2.40
N ARG A 114 -1.46 7.63 2.43
CA ARG A 114 -2.16 7.98 3.68
C ARG A 114 -2.46 6.79 4.59
N LYS A 115 -2.55 5.58 4.05
CA LYS A 115 -2.74 4.36 4.85
C LYS A 115 -1.43 3.89 5.47
N LEU A 116 -0.28 4.40 5.05
CA LEU A 116 0.99 3.97 5.61
C LEU A 116 1.12 4.35 7.10
N PRO A 117 1.85 3.55 7.90
CA PRO A 117 2.15 3.90 9.28
C PRO A 117 2.81 5.27 9.39
N LYS A 118 2.31 6.10 10.31
CA LYS A 118 2.82 7.45 10.51
C LYS A 118 3.95 7.46 11.54
N LEU A 119 5.02 8.20 11.23
CA LEU A 119 6.21 8.28 12.08
C LEU A 119 6.02 9.12 13.35
N ASP A 120 5.03 10.02 13.36
CA ASP A 120 4.75 10.91 14.50
C ASP A 120 4.19 10.16 15.71
N GLU A 121 3.58 9.00 15.49
CA GLU A 121 3.06 8.08 16.51
C GLU A 121 4.15 7.17 17.12
N TRP A 122 5.37 7.21 16.59
CA TRP A 122 6.45 6.31 16.99
C TRP A 122 7.44 6.99 17.95
N ASP A 123 7.96 6.20 18.88
CA ASP A 123 9.08 6.62 19.72
C ASP A 123 10.41 6.62 18.95
N LEU A 124 11.45 7.16 19.58
CA LEU A 124 12.76 7.29 18.96
C LEU A 124 13.43 5.95 18.65
N GLU A 125 13.15 4.90 19.43
CA GLU A 125 13.74 3.57 19.20
C GLU A 125 13.17 2.96 17.93
N LYS A 126 11.84 2.97 17.81
CA LYS A 126 11.13 2.51 16.62
C LYS A 126 11.52 3.30 15.37
N ILE A 127 11.72 4.61 15.49
CA ILE A 127 12.20 5.45 14.38
C ILE A 127 13.61 5.06 13.91
N LYS A 128 14.51 4.71 14.83
CA LYS A 128 15.88 4.26 14.49
C LYS A 128 15.89 2.88 13.85
N ASP A 129 15.04 1.97 14.32
CA ASP A 129 14.92 0.64 13.73
C ASP A 129 14.34 0.74 12.34
N PHE A 130 13.31 1.57 12.17
CA PHE A 130 12.70 1.80 10.87
C PHE A 130 13.62 2.52 9.88
N SER A 131 14.39 3.53 10.30
CA SER A 131 15.35 4.19 9.40
C SER A 131 16.41 3.22 8.86
N LYS A 132 16.83 2.27 9.69
CA LYS A 132 17.71 1.18 9.28
C LYS A 132 17.01 0.24 8.30
N GLN A 133 15.77 -0.16 8.59
CA GLN A 133 14.98 -1.00 7.68
C GLN A 133 14.79 -0.33 6.31
N LEU A 134 14.41 0.94 6.29
CA LEU A 134 14.27 1.71 5.05
C LEU A 134 15.59 1.73 4.24
N TYR A 135 16.73 1.88 4.90
CA TYR A 135 18.03 1.82 4.23
C TYR A 135 18.36 0.41 3.68
N GLU A 136 18.01 -0.65 4.39
CA GLU A 136 18.28 -2.03 3.98
C GLU A 136 17.32 -2.51 2.89
N GLU A 137 16.06 -2.06 2.92
CA GLU A 137 14.98 -2.58 2.09
C GLU A 137 14.53 -1.65 0.95
N ASN A 138 15.02 -0.41 0.85
CA ASN A 138 14.52 0.57 -0.14
C ASN A 138 14.46 0.02 -1.58
N ALA A 139 15.40 -0.83 -1.99
CA ALA A 139 15.41 -1.42 -3.33
C ALA A 139 14.24 -2.38 -3.61
N HIS A 140 13.57 -2.87 -2.56
CA HIS A 140 12.42 -3.77 -2.65
C HIS A 140 11.08 -3.05 -2.46
N TRP A 141 11.11 -1.79 -2.01
CA TRP A 141 9.90 -0.98 -1.83
C TRP A 141 9.66 -0.12 -3.06
N HIS A 142 8.41 0.26 -3.27
CA HIS A 142 8.07 1.15 -4.37
C HIS A 142 8.72 2.53 -4.14
N PRO A 143 9.35 3.17 -5.13
CA PRO A 143 10.07 4.44 -4.94
C PRO A 143 9.25 5.55 -4.27
N ILE A 144 7.95 5.65 -4.60
CA ILE A 144 7.01 6.58 -3.93
C ILE A 144 7.00 6.42 -2.40
N ILE A 145 7.01 5.18 -1.91
CA ILE A 145 6.99 4.86 -0.48
C ILE A 145 8.35 5.17 0.14
N VAL A 146 9.44 4.83 -0.54
CA VAL A 146 10.80 5.15 -0.12
C VAL A 146 10.96 6.65 0.07
N ASN A 147 10.57 7.44 -0.94
CA ASN A 147 10.65 8.90 -0.88
C ASN A 147 9.75 9.48 0.20
N HIS A 148 8.50 8.97 0.33
CA HIS A 148 7.58 9.40 1.38
C HIS A 148 8.22 9.28 2.77
N TYR A 149 8.80 8.12 3.07
CA TYR A 149 9.43 7.89 4.37
C TYR A 149 10.76 8.61 4.54
N TYR A 150 11.54 8.75 3.47
CA TYR A 150 12.75 9.55 3.48
C TYR A 150 12.45 11.02 3.85
N ASP A 151 11.45 11.62 3.19
CA ASP A 151 11.00 12.98 3.48
C ASP A 151 10.43 13.11 4.89
N ALA A 152 9.62 12.14 5.32
CA ALA A 152 9.05 12.12 6.66
C ALA A 152 10.14 12.02 7.75
N LEU A 153 11.19 11.22 7.53
CA LEU A 153 12.34 11.13 8.45
C LEU A 153 13.16 12.42 8.44
N LEU A 154 13.38 13.04 7.29
CA LEU A 154 14.05 14.34 7.21
C LEU A 154 13.26 15.42 7.98
N LEU A 155 11.94 15.45 7.83
CA LEU A 155 11.08 16.35 8.59
C LEU A 155 11.14 16.05 10.09
N TYR A 156 11.03 14.79 10.48
CA TYR A 156 11.14 14.35 11.87
C TYR A 156 12.46 14.82 12.51
N THR A 157 13.59 14.66 11.80
CA THR A 157 14.89 15.10 12.30
C THR A 157 15.02 16.62 12.42
N LYS A 158 14.25 17.40 11.67
CA LYS A 158 14.22 18.87 11.74
C LYS A 158 13.33 19.35 12.88
N ASP A 159 12.12 18.83 12.96
CA ASP A 159 11.01 19.36 13.76
C ASP A 159 11.02 18.87 15.21
N LYS A 160 11.49 17.64 15.47
CA LYS A 160 11.56 17.11 16.83
C LYS A 160 12.76 17.70 17.57
N GLN A 161 12.59 17.92 18.89
CA GLN A 161 13.66 18.32 19.81
C GLN A 161 14.63 17.14 20.09
N LEU A 162 15.30 16.68 19.04
CA LEU A 162 16.33 15.65 19.14
C LEU A 162 17.65 16.28 19.60
N HIS A 163 18.38 15.53 20.42
CA HIS A 163 19.76 15.88 20.72
C HIS A 163 20.59 15.92 19.41
N PRO A 164 21.58 16.83 19.25
CA PRO A 164 22.36 16.95 18.02
C PRO A 164 22.95 15.63 17.51
N LEU A 165 23.48 14.79 18.40
CA LEU A 165 24.01 13.47 18.02
C LEU A 165 22.93 12.50 17.50
N GLN A 166 21.71 12.54 18.05
CA GLN A 166 20.60 11.71 17.58
C GLN A 166 20.18 12.13 16.18
N ARG A 167 20.13 13.44 15.94
CA ARG A 167 19.86 14.02 14.61
C ARG A 167 20.89 13.55 13.59
N ILE A 168 22.19 13.68 13.91
CA ILE A 168 23.29 13.24 13.05
C ILE A 168 23.21 11.73 12.78
N ALA A 169 22.95 10.92 13.80
CA ALA A 169 22.83 9.48 13.65
C ALA A 169 21.71 9.08 12.68
N LEU A 170 20.50 9.63 12.87
CA LEU A 170 19.35 9.36 11.98
C LEU A 170 19.60 9.85 10.55
N THR A 171 20.10 11.08 10.37
CA THR A 171 20.39 11.60 9.03
C THR A 171 21.44 10.76 8.31
N ASN A 172 22.48 10.30 9.03
CA ASN A 172 23.51 9.45 8.43
C ASN A 172 22.99 8.07 8.03
N GLN A 173 22.04 7.49 8.76
CA GLN A 173 21.45 6.19 8.42
C GLN A 173 20.73 6.20 7.07
N ILE A 174 20.09 7.32 6.70
CA ILE A 174 19.32 7.43 5.46
C ILE A 174 20.08 8.10 4.31
N LYS A 175 21.30 8.59 4.55
CA LYS A 175 22.09 9.39 3.59
C LYS A 175 22.41 8.68 2.27
N GLY A 176 22.37 7.35 2.23
CA GLY A 176 22.65 6.57 1.03
C GLY A 176 21.41 6.18 0.21
N ILE A 177 20.21 6.55 0.66
CA ILE A 177 18.97 6.32 -0.10
C ILE A 177 18.96 7.29 -1.29
N ARG A 178 18.75 6.77 -2.49
CA ARG A 178 18.64 7.59 -3.70
C ARG A 178 17.25 8.23 -3.71
N ASP A 179 17.22 9.55 -3.83
CA ASP A 179 15.99 10.28 -4.14
C ASP A 179 15.66 10.04 -5.62
N GLU A 180 14.63 9.25 -5.87
CA GLU A 180 14.13 9.00 -7.21
C GLU A 180 12.89 9.86 -7.45
N HIS A 181 13.02 10.95 -8.21
CA HIS A 181 11.84 11.74 -8.62
C HIS A 181 10.92 10.89 -9.51
N THR A 182 9.88 10.33 -8.90
CA THR A 182 9.02 9.32 -9.52
C THR A 182 7.68 9.90 -9.95
N TYR A 183 6.81 10.24 -8.99
CA TYR A 183 5.44 10.66 -9.28
C TYR A 183 4.97 11.74 -8.31
N ASP A 184 4.54 12.90 -8.84
CA ASP A 184 3.96 13.97 -8.02
C ASP A 184 2.47 13.72 -7.76
N TYR A 185 2.15 13.33 -6.52
CA TYR A 185 0.79 13.14 -6.03
C TYR A 185 0.33 14.23 -5.05
N ASN A 186 1.09 15.32 -4.91
CA ASN A 186 0.73 16.46 -4.06
C ASN A 186 -0.25 17.40 -4.78
N ALA A 187 -1.52 17.00 -4.90
CA ALA A 187 -2.58 17.87 -5.42
C ALA A 187 -3.26 18.69 -4.30
N GLN A 188 -3.36 20.01 -4.49
CA GLN A 188 -4.31 20.87 -3.76
C GLN A 188 -5.74 20.74 -4.32
N ASP A 189 -5.87 20.32 -5.57
CA ASP A 189 -7.17 20.16 -6.21
C ASP A 189 -7.78 18.81 -5.82
N ARG A 190 -8.90 18.86 -5.08
CA ARG A 190 -9.90 17.79 -5.14
C ARG A 190 -10.21 17.63 -6.62
N ASP A 191 -10.18 16.41 -7.16
CA ASP A 191 -10.77 16.12 -8.46
C ASP A 191 -12.22 16.62 -8.42
N ALA A 192 -12.44 17.84 -8.93
CA ALA A 192 -13.74 18.43 -9.02
C ALA A 192 -14.49 17.63 -10.10
N VAL A 193 -15.69 17.19 -9.75
CA VAL A 193 -16.65 16.44 -10.59
C VAL A 193 -16.47 14.92 -10.59
N LEU A 194 -16.87 14.24 -9.51
CA LEU A 194 -17.15 12.79 -9.54
C LEU A 194 -18.46 12.49 -8.79
N ASP A 195 -19.60 12.75 -9.45
CA ASP A 195 -20.92 12.21 -9.08
C ASP A 195 -20.92 10.70 -9.40
N ILE A 196 -20.54 9.86 -8.43
CA ILE A 196 -20.67 8.40 -8.53
C ILE A 196 -21.86 7.97 -7.66
N PRO A 197 -22.97 7.49 -8.26
CA PRO A 197 -24.27 7.30 -7.58
C PRO A 197 -24.31 6.33 -6.38
N TYR A 198 -23.27 5.54 -6.13
CA TYR A 198 -23.27 4.49 -5.10
C TYR A 198 -22.32 4.75 -3.93
N MET A 199 -21.71 5.94 -3.84
CA MET A 199 -20.94 6.37 -2.68
C MET A 199 -21.74 7.28 -1.73
N ILE A 200 -23.07 7.15 -1.77
CA ILE A 200 -24.02 7.81 -0.84
C ILE A 200 -24.62 6.74 0.06
#